data_AF-A0A661SFN5-F1
#
_entry.id   AF-A0A661SFN5-F1
#
_cell.length_a   1.000
_cell.length_b   1.000
_cell.length_c   1.000
_cell.angle_alpha   90.00
_cell.angle_beta   90.00
_cell.angle_gamma   90.00
#
_symmetry.space_group_name_H-M   'P 1'
#
loop_
_entity.id
_entity.type
_entity.pdbx_description
1 polymer ?
#
loop_
_entity_poly.entity_id
_entity_poly.type
_entity_poly.pdbx_seq_one_letter_code
_entity_poly.pdbx_strand_id
1 'polypeptide(L)'
;MAYRETGEKQLGEFLALSEFKNPIIDYRKFTGEFASASAVATVLAIRFLQDGEIPVQVCGKPCLSDGKGVLIIGLGNFVTATRISDKKGFFGC
;
A
#
# COMPACT_ATOMS: atom_id res chain seq x y z
N MET A 1 7.95 8.93 -15.86
CA MET A 1 7.76 8.00 -17.00
C MET A 1 8.84 6.92 -17.14
N ALA A 2 10.10 7.12 -16.72
CA ALA A 2 11.21 6.20 -17.04
C ALA A 2 11.29 4.88 -16.22
N TYR A 3 10.47 4.67 -15.18
CA TYR A 3 10.58 3.49 -14.28
C TYR A 3 9.29 2.68 -14.14
N ARG A 4 8.29 2.92 -15.01
CA ARG A 4 6.98 2.26 -14.91
C ARG A 4 7.08 0.77 -15.22
N GLU A 5 7.73 0.44 -16.33
CA GLU A 5 7.93 -0.93 -16.80
C GLU A 5 8.82 -1.74 -15.84
N THR A 6 9.90 -1.12 -15.34
CA THR A 6 10.76 -1.73 -14.32
C THR A 6 10.01 -1.99 -13.02
N GLY A 7 9.20 -1.03 -12.57
CA GLY A 7 8.37 -1.20 -11.38
C GLY A 7 7.31 -2.29 -11.54
N GLU A 8 6.65 -2.36 -12.70
CA GLU A 8 5.68 -3.43 -13.01
C GLU A 8 6.34 -4.81 -12.97
N LYS A 9 7.55 -4.94 -13.52
CA LYS A 9 8.33 -6.18 -13.45
C LYS A 9 8.70 -6.56 -12.01
N GLN A 10 9.24 -5.62 -11.24
CA GLN A 10 9.57 -5.84 -9.82
C GLN A 10 8.33 -6.22 -8.99
N LEU A 11 7.18 -5.61 -9.25
CA LEU A 11 5.93 -5.96 -8.59
C LEU A 11 5.51 -7.39 -8.95
N GLY A 12 5.56 -7.76 -10.23
CA GLY A 12 5.24 -9.11 -10.69
C GLY A 12 6.13 -10.17 -10.03
N GLU A 13 7.43 -9.92 -9.97
CA GLU A 13 8.40 -10.81 -9.30
C GLU A 13 8.11 -10.90 -7.79
N PHE A 14 7.85 -9.78 -7.12
CA PHE A 14 7.49 -9.77 -5.70
C PHE A 14 6.25 -10.63 -5.43
N LEU A 15 5.18 -10.46 -6.22
CA LEU A 15 3.94 -11.20 -6.02
C LEU A 15 4.08 -12.70 -6.30
N ALA A 16 4.90 -13.06 -7.30
CA ALA A 16 5.20 -14.45 -7.61
C ALA A 16 5.97 -15.14 -6.47
N LEU A 17 6.94 -14.44 -5.87
CA LEU A 17 7.77 -14.97 -4.79
C LEU A 17 7.05 -14.98 -3.44
N SER A 18 6.23 -13.97 -3.16
CA SER A 18 5.58 -13.83 -1.84
C SER A 18 4.23 -14.54 -1.76
N GLU A 19 3.72 -15.05 -2.88
CA GLU A 19 2.37 -15.63 -3.02
C GLU A 19 1.28 -14.73 -2.39
N PHE A 20 1.43 -13.41 -2.50
CA PHE A 20 0.59 -12.46 -1.77
C PHE A 20 -0.79 -12.38 -2.42
N LYS A 21 -1.80 -12.94 -1.76
CA LYS A 21 -3.21 -13.01 -2.24
C LYS A 21 -4.09 -11.87 -1.71
N ASN A 22 -3.50 -11.04 -0.85
CA ASN A 22 -4.17 -9.90 -0.25
C ASN A 22 -4.31 -8.75 -1.26
N PRO A 23 -5.20 -7.78 -1.00
CA PRO A 23 -5.41 -6.67 -1.91
C PRO A 23 -4.15 -5.83 -2.14
N ILE A 24 -3.98 -5.38 -3.38
CA ILE A 24 -2.89 -4.51 -3.81
C ILE A 24 -3.51 -3.23 -4.34
N ILE A 25 -3.08 -2.10 -3.79
CA ILE A 25 -3.56 -0.78 -4.17
C ILE A 25 -2.47 -0.11 -5.00
N ASP A 26 -2.74 0.08 -6.30
CA ASP A 26 -1.89 0.90 -7.16
C ASP A 26 -2.24 2.38 -6.95
N TYR A 27 -1.62 2.97 -5.93
CA TYR A 27 -1.89 4.37 -5.53
C TYR A 27 -1.43 5.40 -6.58
N ARG A 28 -0.57 5.02 -7.55
CA ARG A 28 -0.18 5.92 -8.65
C ARG A 28 -1.35 6.22 -9.58
N LYS A 29 -2.34 5.33 -9.68
CA LYS A 29 -3.59 5.60 -10.43
C LYS A 29 -4.40 6.75 -9.85
N PHE A 30 -4.26 7.01 -8.55
CA PHE A 30 -5.00 8.07 -7.85
C PHE A 30 -4.17 9.32 -7.62
N THR A 31 -2.85 9.18 -7.48
CA THR A 31 -1.96 10.28 -7.07
C THR A 31 -1.00 10.76 -8.15
N GLY A 32 -0.77 9.99 -9.23
CA GLY A 32 0.23 10.30 -10.25
C GLY A 32 1.68 9.99 -9.82
N GLU A 33 2.65 10.62 -10.49
CA GLU A 33 4.10 10.47 -10.22
C GLU A 33 4.67 11.70 -9.49
N PHE A 34 4.18 12.01 -8.29
CA PHE A 34 4.73 13.10 -7.47
C PHE A 34 5.73 12.59 -6.43
N ALA A 35 6.71 13.41 -6.07
CA ALA A 35 7.64 13.12 -4.99
C ALA A 35 6.92 12.89 -3.63
N SER A 36 5.73 13.46 -3.47
CA SER A 36 4.86 13.29 -2.29
C SER A 36 3.98 12.04 -2.32
N ALA A 37 4.04 11.22 -3.37
CA ALA A 37 3.15 10.07 -3.51
C ALA A 37 3.34 9.03 -2.38
N SER A 38 4.55 8.89 -1.83
CA SER A 38 4.81 8.04 -0.66
C SER A 38 4.17 8.58 0.63
N ALA A 39 4.14 9.91 0.80
CA ALA A 39 3.46 10.55 1.93
C ALA A 39 1.94 10.35 1.84
N VAL A 40 1.37 10.51 0.66
CA VAL A 40 -0.06 10.25 0.43
C VAL A 40 -0.41 8.78 0.66
N ALA A 41 0.41 7.84 0.16
CA ALA A 41 0.24 6.41 0.43
C ALA A 41 0.28 6.09 1.92
N THR A 42 1.16 6.75 2.67
CA THR A 42 1.27 6.61 4.13
C THR A 42 0.02 7.13 4.85
N VAL A 43 -0.46 8.31 4.48
CA VAL A 43 -1.69 8.89 5.06
C VAL A 43 -2.90 7.99 4.76
N LEU A 44 -3.04 7.50 3.53
CA LEU A 44 -4.11 6.58 3.16
C LEU A 44 -4.03 5.27 3.94
N ALA A 45 -2.83 4.72 4.11
CA ALA A 45 -2.61 3.51 4.89
C ALA A 45 -3.04 3.68 6.35
N ILE A 46 -2.67 4.78 7.00
CA ILE A 46 -3.10 5.10 8.37
C ILE A 46 -4.62 5.23 8.43
N ARG A 47 -5.23 5.92 7.46
CA ARG A 47 -6.67 6.12 7.42
C ARG A 47 -7.43 4.79 7.29
N PHE A 48 -6.98 3.89 6.42
CA PHE A 48 -7.58 2.56 6.28
C PHE A 48 -7.42 1.68 7.53
N LEU A 49 -6.32 1.84 8.26
CA LEU A 49 -6.13 1.14 9.54
C LEU A 49 -7.08 1.67 10.61
N GLN A 50 -7.27 2.99 10.69
CA GLN A 50 -8.16 3.64 11.65
C GLN A 50 -9.64 3.33 11.38
N ASP A 51 -10.06 3.44 10.12
CA ASP A 51 -11.44 3.18 9.72
C ASP A 51 -11.76 1.67 9.71
N GLY A 52 -10.74 0.80 9.75
CA GLY A 52 -10.90 -0.66 9.76
C GLY A 52 -11.34 -1.26 8.42
N GLU A 53 -11.56 -0.42 7.42
CA GLU A 53 -12.09 -0.78 6.10
C GLU A 53 -11.28 -0.10 5.00
N ILE A 54 -11.12 -0.80 3.87
CA ILE A 54 -10.56 -0.23 2.65
C ILE A 54 -11.72 -0.01 1.66
N PRO A 55 -11.92 1.22 1.14
CA PRO A 55 -12.94 1.49 0.15
C PRO A 55 -12.83 0.57 -1.06
N VAL A 56 -13.96 -0.02 -1.47
CA VAL A 56 -14.04 -0.97 -2.60
C VAL A 56 -13.51 -0.35 -3.90
N GLN A 57 -13.68 0.97 -4.07
CA GLN A 57 -13.20 1.73 -5.23
C GLN A 57 -11.67 1.76 -5.34
N VAL A 58 -10.98 1.65 -4.20
CA VAL A 58 -9.51 1.66 -4.12
C VAL A 58 -8.96 0.24 -4.23
N CYS A 59 -9.69 -0.72 -3.68
CA CYS A 59 -9.26 -2.10 -3.51
C CYS A 59 -9.77 -3.06 -4.60
N GLY A 60 -10.77 -2.66 -5.38
CA GLY A 60 -11.49 -3.49 -6.36
C GLY A 60 -12.39 -4.57 -5.74
N LYS A 61 -12.26 -4.85 -4.43
CA LYS A 61 -13.05 -5.80 -3.64
C LYS A 61 -13.19 -5.30 -2.20
N PRO A 62 -14.25 -5.67 -1.47
CA PRO A 62 -14.33 -5.41 -0.03
C PRO A 62 -13.13 -6.03 0.67
N CYS A 63 -12.36 -5.23 1.39
CA CYS A 63 -11.24 -5.69 2.19
C CYS A 63 -11.29 -5.05 3.57
N LEU A 64 -11.46 -5.89 4.58
CA LEU A 64 -11.36 -5.49 5.97
C LEU A 64 -9.89 -5.41 6.36
N SER A 65 -9.54 -4.31 7.01
CA SER A 65 -8.25 -4.15 7.69
C SER A 65 -8.36 -4.84 9.06
N ASP A 66 -8.52 -6.17 9.04
CA ASP A 66 -8.81 -7.02 10.21
C ASP A 66 -7.62 -7.14 11.18
N GLY A 67 -7.18 -6.01 11.73
CA GLY A 67 -5.93 -5.88 12.49
C GLY A 67 -4.66 -6.08 11.65
N LYS A 68 -4.79 -6.19 10.33
CA LYS A 68 -3.66 -6.38 9.40
C LYS A 68 -2.98 -5.03 9.15
N GLY A 69 -1.65 -5.00 9.27
CA GLY A 69 -0.86 -3.84 8.88
C GLY A 69 -0.85 -3.63 7.37
N VAL A 70 -0.54 -2.40 6.94
CA VAL A 70 -0.34 -2.04 5.55
C VAL A 70 1.15 -2.12 5.20
N LEU A 71 1.46 -2.66 4.03
CA LEU A 71 2.82 -2.67 3.48
C LEU A 71 2.86 -1.71 2.28
N ILE A 72 3.69 -0.69 2.36
CA ILE A 72 3.98 0.22 1.25
C ILE A 72 5.27 -0.23 0.60
N ILE A 73 5.24 -0.46 -0.72
CA ILE A 73 6.43 -0.84 -1.50
C ILE A 73 6.73 0.28 -2.49
N GLY A 74 7.94 0.84 -2.40
CA GLY A 74 8.48 1.74 -3.41
C GLY A 74 9.26 0.94 -4.44
N LEU A 75 8.91 1.12 -5.72
CA LEU A 75 9.48 0.43 -6.87
C LEU A 75 10.20 1.42 -7.80
N GLY A 76 11.29 0.99 -8.43
CA GLY A 76 12.17 1.84 -9.25
C GLY A 76 13.62 1.34 -9.25
N ASN A 77 14.59 2.25 -9.19
CA ASN A 77 16.02 1.89 -9.11
C ASN A 77 16.36 1.02 -7.89
N PHE A 78 15.60 1.18 -6.80
CA PHE A 78 15.73 0.39 -5.59
C PHE A 78 14.34 -0.01 -5.10
N VAL A 79 14.23 -1.22 -4.57
CA VAL A 79 13.02 -1.69 -3.90
C VAL A 79 13.08 -1.25 -2.44
N THR A 80 12.07 -0.51 -1.99
CA THR A 80 11.93 -0.07 -0.60
C THR A 80 10.62 -0.60 -0.05
N ALA A 81 10.58 -0.90 1.24
CA ALA A 81 9.39 -1.42 1.89
C ALA A 81 9.21 -0.77 3.27
N THR A 82 8.02 -0.23 3.52
CA THR A 82 7.64 0.38 4.78
C THR A 82 6.37 -0.28 5.29
N ARG A 83 6.45 -0.91 6.46
CA ARG A 83 5.29 -1.45 7.14
C ARG A 83 4.66 -0.38 8.04
N ILE A 84 3.35 -0.24 7.95
CA ILE A 84 2.53 0.58 8.84
C ILE A 84 1.59 -0.37 9.57
N SER A 85 1.56 -0.28 10.89
CA SER A 85 0.66 -1.07 11.72
C SER A 85 0.09 -0.18 12.80
N ASP A 86 -1.21 -0.23 12.99
CA ASP A 86 -1.85 0.42 14.11
C ASP A 86 -1.63 -0.44 15.36
N LYS A 87 -1.06 0.14 16.41
CA LYS A 87 -1.13 -0.46 17.74
C LYS A 87 -2.48 -0.07 18.31
N LYS A 88 -3.51 -0.92 18.11
CA LYS A 88 -4.69 -0.90 18.99
C LYS A 88 -4.19 -1.10 20.42
N GLY A 89 -3.95 0.00 21.14
CA GLY A 89 -3.39 -0.03 22.50
C GLY A 89 -2.76 1.27 23.04
N PHE A 90 -2.75 2.41 22.34
CA PHE A 90 -2.18 3.64 22.95
C PHE A 90 -2.96 4.95 22.70
N PHE A 91 -4.24 4.88 22.30
CA PHE A 91 -5.16 6.03 22.38
C PHE A 91 -6.41 5.62 23.16
N GLY A 92 -6.20 5.35 24.44
CA GLY A 92 -7.24 5.03 25.41
C GLY A 92 -6.79 5.41 26.82
N CYS A 93 -6.66 6.71 27.08
CA CYS A 93 -6.97 7.41 28.33
C CYS A 93 -6.72 8.91 28.14
#